data_AF-A0A3L0W5C8-F1
#
_entry.id   AF-A0A3L0W5C8-F1
#
_cell.length_a   1.000
_cell.length_b   1.000
_cell.length_c   1.000
_cell.angle_alpha   90.00
_cell.angle_beta   90.00
_cell.angle_gamma   90.00
#
_symmetry.space_group_name_H-M   'P 1'
#
loop_
_entity.id
_entity.type
_entity.pdbx_description
1 polymer ?
#
loop_
_entity_poly.entity_id
_entity_poly.type
_entity_poly.pdbx_seq_one_letter_code
_entity_poly.pdbx_strand_id
1 'polypeptide(L)'
;DGVRSQDICLTARTRHAYERYATALNSEGIPTFVLGQDSSDNDQQEGVRIATMHRIKGLEFQYVFLAGINDGVVPEPKAIASDDPVEQRDALFNERALLHVAATRAIKGLFVSSNGKPSSLLPDVNA
;
A
#
# COMPACT_ATOMS: atom_id res chain seq x y z
N ASP A 1 -16.89 7.84 15.26
CA ASP A 1 -17.21 6.69 14.39
C ASP A 1 -16.74 5.32 14.89
N GLY A 2 -16.01 5.19 16.02
CA GLY A 2 -15.82 3.89 16.70
C GLY A 2 -15.01 2.83 15.91
N VAL A 3 -14.23 3.24 14.91
CA VAL A 3 -13.41 2.35 14.08
C VAL A 3 -12.25 1.81 14.91
N ARG A 4 -12.07 0.48 14.95
CA ARG A 4 -10.93 -0.14 15.65
C ARG A 4 -9.67 0.08 14.81
N SER A 5 -8.52 0.28 15.46
CA SER A 5 -7.24 0.51 14.76
C SER A 5 -6.85 -0.68 13.86
N GLN A 6 -7.16 -1.91 14.27
CA GLN A 6 -6.98 -3.13 13.49
C GLN A 6 -7.85 -3.23 12.23
N ASP A 7 -8.95 -2.46 12.13
CA ASP A 7 -9.80 -2.39 10.93
C ASP A 7 -9.23 -1.43 9.86
N ILE A 8 -8.05 -0.85 10.12
CA ILE A 8 -7.35 0.10 9.25
C ILE A 8 -6.03 -0.51 8.81
N CYS A 9 -5.74 -0.43 7.51
CA CYS A 9 -4.46 -0.86 6.95
C CYS A 9 -3.76 0.25 6.18
N LEU A 10 -2.51 0.53 6.52
CA LEU A 10 -1.59 1.32 5.72
C LEU A 10 -0.71 0.39 4.89
N THR A 11 -0.74 0.60 3.58
CA THR A 11 -0.01 -0.21 2.60
C THR A 11 0.95 0.69 1.84
N ALA A 12 2.17 0.18 1.61
CA ALA A 12 3.14 0.83 0.73
C ALA A 12 3.75 -0.18 -0.26
N ARG A 13 4.38 0.32 -1.32
CA ARG A 13 4.92 -0.55 -2.38
C ARG A 13 6.06 -1.47 -1.91
N THR A 14 6.93 -0.97 -1.03
CA THR A 14 8.13 -1.68 -0.57
C THR A 14 8.19 -1.77 0.94
N ARG A 15 9.04 -2.67 1.45
CA ARG A 15 9.26 -2.85 2.89
C ARG A 15 9.81 -1.60 3.55
N HIS A 16 10.87 -1.06 2.96
CA HIS A 16 11.49 0.17 3.43
C HIS A 16 10.49 1.34 3.49
N ALA A 17 9.56 1.44 2.53
CA ALA A 17 8.57 2.50 2.53
C ALA A 17 7.59 2.37 3.70
N TYR A 18 7.00 1.19 3.95
CA TYR A 18 6.06 1.04 5.06
C TYR A 18 6.74 1.13 6.43
N GLU A 19 8.01 0.68 6.56
CA GLU A 19 8.77 0.79 7.82
C GLU A 19 8.88 2.25 8.26
N ARG A 20 9.14 3.17 7.31
CA ARG A 20 9.17 4.61 7.60
C ARG A 20 7.84 5.14 8.10
N TYR A 21 6.73 4.74 7.47
CA TYR A 21 5.39 5.12 7.94
C TYR A 21 5.07 4.52 9.30
N ALA A 22 5.42 3.25 9.54
CA ALA A 22 5.22 2.60 10.83
C ALA A 22 6.01 3.34 11.94
N THR A 23 7.28 3.66 11.71
CA THR A 23 8.09 4.44 12.67
C THR A 23 7.44 5.79 12.97
N ALA A 24 6.99 6.52 11.94
CA ALA A 24 6.34 7.81 12.13
C ALA A 24 5.01 7.71 12.91
N LEU A 25 4.19 6.69 12.63
CA LEU A 25 2.95 6.45 13.38
C LEU A 25 3.25 6.15 14.85
N ASN A 26 4.21 5.27 15.13
CA ASN A 26 4.58 4.94 16.50
C ASN A 26 5.16 6.14 17.26
N SER A 27 5.93 7.02 16.60
CA SER A 27 6.45 8.23 17.26
C SER A 27 5.34 9.22 17.64
N GLU A 28 4.22 9.20 16.92
CA GLU A 28 3.01 9.97 17.23
C GLU A 28 2.06 9.22 18.19
N GLY A 29 2.51 8.10 18.78
CA GLY A 29 1.72 7.33 19.73
C GLY A 29 0.59 6.52 19.09
N ILE A 30 0.62 6.29 17.77
CA ILE A 30 -0.33 5.44 17.05
C ILE A 30 0.30 4.03 16.93
N PRO A 31 -0.20 3.02 17.67
CA PRO A 31 0.36 1.68 17.62
C PRO A 31 0.17 1.06 16.24
N THR A 32 1.16 0.28 15.79
CA THR A 32 1.13 -0.41 14.51
C THR A 32 1.40 -1.89 14.65
N PHE A 33 0.79 -2.69 13.78
CA PHE A 33 1.07 -4.12 13.66
C PHE A 33 1.47 -4.49 12.22
N VAL A 34 2.71 -4.95 12.03
CA VAL A 34 3.22 -5.33 10.71
C VAL A 34 2.73 -6.73 10.35
N LEU A 35 2.07 -6.85 9.21
CA LEU A 35 1.64 -8.13 8.64
C LEU A 35 2.82 -8.80 7.93
N GLY A 36 3.50 -9.72 8.61
CA GLY A 36 4.56 -10.58 8.07
C GLY A 36 4.06 -11.80 7.30
N GLN A 37 4.98 -12.58 6.72
CA GLN A 37 4.67 -13.87 6.07
C GLN A 37 4.27 -14.94 7.08
N ASP A 38 4.93 -14.97 8.25
CA ASP A 38 4.69 -15.97 9.31
C ASP A 38 3.69 -15.51 10.37
N SER A 39 3.26 -14.24 10.33
CA SER A 39 2.22 -13.70 11.20
C SER A 39 0.90 -13.63 10.42
N SER A 40 -0.04 -14.49 10.77
CA SER A 40 -1.45 -14.30 10.41
C SER A 40 -1.96 -13.01 11.05
N ASP A 41 -2.92 -12.35 10.39
CA ASP A 41 -3.62 -11.25 11.05
C ASP A 41 -4.26 -11.75 12.34
N ASN A 42 -3.86 -11.15 13.47
CA ASN A 42 -4.40 -11.46 14.78
C ASN A 42 -5.34 -10.33 15.19
N ASP A 43 -6.64 -10.52 14.99
CA ASP A 43 -7.66 -9.51 15.33
C ASP A 43 -7.73 -9.18 16.83
N GLN A 44 -7.00 -9.87 17.70
CA GLN A 44 -6.87 -9.46 19.11
C GLN A 44 -5.77 -8.43 19.35
N GLN A 45 -4.85 -8.26 18.40
CA GLN A 45 -3.75 -7.32 18.54
C GLN A 45 -4.16 -5.93 18.06
N GLU A 46 -4.12 -4.96 18.96
CA GLU A 46 -4.39 -3.56 18.65
C GLU A 46 -3.31 -2.96 17.75
N GLY A 47 -3.70 -1.97 16.95
CA GLY A 47 -2.80 -1.16 16.14
C GLY A 47 -3.12 -1.21 14.65
N VAL A 48 -2.78 -0.12 13.96
CA VAL A 48 -2.96 0.02 12.51
C VAL A 48 -2.16 -1.07 11.81
N ARG A 49 -2.80 -1.82 10.92
CA ARG A 49 -2.13 -2.85 10.12
C ARG A 49 -1.18 -2.20 9.13
N ILE A 50 0.03 -2.73 9.04
CA ILE A 50 1.04 -2.26 8.09
C ILE A 50 1.43 -3.41 7.17
N ALA A 51 1.38 -3.19 5.87
CA ALA A 51 1.69 -4.21 4.88
C ALA A 51 2.37 -3.64 3.63
N THR A 52 2.97 -4.53 2.84
CA THR A 52 3.26 -4.22 1.44
C THR A 52 1.99 -4.39 0.61
N MET A 53 1.92 -3.73 -0.55
CA MET A 53 0.84 -3.95 -1.53
C MET A 53 0.72 -5.43 -1.96
N HIS A 54 1.81 -6.19 -1.95
CA HIS A 54 1.76 -7.63 -2.21
C HIS A 54 1.13 -8.40 -1.04
N ARG A 55 1.47 -8.03 0.19
CA ARG A 55 1.07 -8.77 1.39
C ARG A 55 -0.40 -8.62 1.73
N ILE A 56 -1.00 -7.49 1.40
CA ILE A 56 -2.42 -7.21 1.68
C ILE A 56 -3.37 -8.08 0.83
N LYS A 57 -2.89 -8.75 -0.22
CA LYS A 57 -3.73 -9.63 -1.05
C LYS A 57 -4.43 -10.70 -0.19
N GLY A 58 -5.75 -10.80 -0.35
CA GLY A 58 -6.58 -11.75 0.41
C GLY A 58 -7.01 -11.26 1.79
N LEU A 59 -6.63 -10.04 2.19
CA LEU A 59 -7.06 -9.39 3.42
C LEU A 59 -7.89 -8.15 3.08
N GLU A 60 -8.94 -7.87 3.84
CA GLU A 60 -9.81 -6.70 3.63
C GLU A 60 -9.93 -5.89 4.92
N PHE A 61 -10.03 -4.57 4.77
CA PHE A 61 -10.05 -3.62 5.88
C PHE A 61 -11.14 -2.60 5.67
N GLN A 62 -11.70 -2.07 6.75
CA GLN A 62 -12.70 -1.00 6.66
C GLN A 62 -12.11 0.21 5.94
N TYR A 63 -10.87 0.57 6.27
CA TYR A 63 -10.15 1.66 5.63
C TYR A 63 -8.77 1.23 5.19
N VAL A 64 -8.39 1.60 3.97
CA VAL A 64 -7.05 1.36 3.42
C VAL A 64 -6.40 2.67 3.03
N PHE A 65 -5.15 2.83 3.43
CA PHE A 65 -4.27 3.94 3.05
C PHE A 65 -3.18 3.42 2.12
N LEU A 66 -3.25 3.76 0.84
CA LEU A 66 -2.18 3.53 -0.12
C LEU A 66 -1.18 4.69 -0.03
N ALA A 67 -0.09 4.45 0.69
CA ALA A 67 0.83 5.50 1.10
C ALA A 67 2.03 5.63 0.13
N GLY A 68 2.28 6.86 -0.33
CA GLY A 68 3.45 7.18 -1.16
C GLY A 68 3.38 6.66 -2.59
N ILE A 69 2.22 6.79 -3.24
CA ILE A 69 2.00 6.40 -4.64
C ILE A 69 2.58 7.48 -5.58
N ASN A 70 3.91 7.50 -5.65
CA ASN A 70 4.71 8.51 -6.34
C ASN A 70 5.38 7.95 -7.60
N ASP A 71 5.76 8.85 -8.51
CA ASP A 71 6.67 8.53 -9.61
C ASP A 71 8.01 7.98 -9.06
N GLY A 72 8.53 6.93 -9.70
CA GLY A 72 9.73 6.21 -9.22
C GLY A 72 9.52 5.32 -7.98
N VAL A 73 8.29 5.25 -7.44
CA VAL A 73 7.91 4.31 -6.36
C VAL A 73 6.88 3.32 -6.88
N VAL A 74 5.84 3.81 -7.55
CA VAL A 74 4.80 3.02 -8.21
C VAL A 74 4.67 3.56 -9.64
N PRO A 75 4.92 2.78 -10.70
CA PRO A 75 5.47 1.43 -10.67
C PRO A 75 6.88 1.39 -10.05
N GLU A 76 7.23 0.29 -9.39
CA GLU A 76 8.59 0.11 -8.86
C GLU A 76 9.61 0.04 -10.02
N PRO A 77 10.63 0.92 -10.10
CA PRO A 77 11.56 0.97 -11.24
C PRO A 77 12.24 -0.37 -11.53
N LYS A 78 12.59 -1.12 -10.48
CA LYS A 78 13.21 -2.44 -10.60
C LYS A 78 12.25 -3.48 -11.17
N ALA A 79 10.95 -3.36 -10.91
CA ALA A 79 9.95 -4.31 -11.40
C ALA A 79 9.67 -4.14 -12.89
N ILE A 80 9.86 -2.94 -13.43
CA ILE A 80 9.62 -2.60 -14.84
C ILE A 80 10.91 -2.44 -15.66
N ALA A 81 12.05 -2.84 -15.10
CA ALA A 81 13.35 -2.77 -15.76
C ALA A 81 13.53 -3.98 -16.70
N SER A 82 13.08 -3.85 -17.94
CA SER A 82 13.42 -4.76 -19.04
C SER A 82 13.64 -3.97 -20.33
N ASP A 83 14.59 -4.43 -21.14
CA ASP A 83 14.86 -3.89 -22.48
C ASP A 83 13.93 -4.50 -23.55
N ASP A 84 13.19 -5.57 -23.20
CA ASP A 84 12.16 -6.15 -24.06
C ASP A 84 10.83 -5.38 -23.91
N PRO A 85 10.28 -4.78 -24.99
CA PRO A 85 9.05 -4.01 -24.93
C PRO A 85 7.81 -4.81 -24.48
N VAL A 86 7.77 -6.12 -24.75
CA VAL A 86 6.68 -7.01 -24.32
C VAL A 86 6.76 -7.23 -22.83
N GLU A 87 7.93 -7.59 -22.31
CA GLU A 87 8.14 -7.78 -20.87
C GLU A 87 7.90 -6.49 -20.08
N GLN A 88 8.35 -5.35 -20.61
CA GLN A 88 8.11 -4.05 -19.97
C GLN A 88 6.62 -3.72 -19.87
N ARG A 89 5.84 -3.98 -20.93
CA ARG A 89 4.40 -3.77 -20.93
C ARG A 89 3.70 -4.68 -19.92
N ASP A 90 4.10 -5.95 -19.87
CA ASP A 90 3.52 -6.93 -18.95
C ASP A 90 3.87 -6.60 -17.49
N ALA A 91 5.10 -6.15 -17.22
CA ALA A 91 5.50 -5.65 -15.91
C ALA A 91 4.68 -4.42 -15.47
N LEU A 92 4.45 -3.47 -16.38
CA LEU A 92 3.61 -2.30 -16.10
C LEU A 92 2.15 -2.68 -15.85
N PHE A 93 1.64 -3.68 -16.58
CA PHE A 93 0.31 -4.24 -16.33
C PHE A 93 0.23 -4.86 -14.92
N ASN A 94 1.25 -5.61 -14.52
CA ASN A 94 1.33 -6.22 -13.19
C ASN A 94 1.37 -5.16 -12.07
N GLU A 95 2.12 -4.07 -12.23
CA GLU A 95 2.12 -2.96 -11.25
C GLU A 95 0.76 -2.28 -11.13
N ARG A 96 0.05 -2.09 -12.25
CA ARG A 96 -1.32 -1.55 -12.26
C ARG A 96 -2.30 -2.50 -11.58
N ALA A 97 -2.19 -3.80 -11.86
CA ALA A 97 -2.99 -4.82 -11.21
C ALA A 97 -2.72 -4.87 -9.70
N LEU A 98 -1.45 -4.75 -9.29
CA LEU A 98 -1.06 -4.70 -7.88
C LEU A 98 -1.70 -3.49 -7.17
N LEU A 99 -1.65 -2.30 -7.79
CA LEU A 99 -2.31 -1.10 -7.27
C LEU A 99 -3.82 -1.28 -7.15
N HIS A 100 -4.46 -1.84 -8.17
CA HIS A 100 -5.89 -2.13 -8.15
C HIS A 100 -6.26 -3.16 -7.07
N VAL A 101 -5.50 -4.24 -6.93
CA VAL A 101 -5.73 -5.25 -5.90
C VAL A 101 -5.62 -4.64 -4.51
N ALA A 102 -4.60 -3.82 -4.24
CA ALA A 102 -4.44 -3.14 -2.96
C ALA A 102 -5.57 -2.15 -2.69
N ALA A 103 -6.00 -1.38 -3.71
CA ALA A 103 -7.12 -0.44 -3.62
C ALA A 103 -8.44 -1.12 -3.28
N THR A 104 -8.74 -2.26 -3.92
CA THR A 104 -9.98 -3.03 -3.70
C THR A 104 -10.03 -3.78 -2.37
N ARG A 105 -8.99 -3.69 -1.53
CA ARG A 105 -9.03 -4.22 -0.15
C ARG A 105 -9.79 -3.31 0.81
N ALA A 106 -10.10 -2.08 0.40
CA ALA A 106 -10.90 -1.14 1.18
C ALA A 106 -12.40 -1.48 1.09
N ILE A 107 -13.07 -1.56 2.24
CA ILE A 107 -14.52 -1.80 2.31
C ILE A 107 -15.30 -0.49 2.38
N LYS A 108 -14.91 0.44 3.26
CA LYS A 108 -15.63 1.71 3.49
C LYS A 108 -14.93 2.92 2.90
N GLY A 109 -13.60 2.95 2.92
CA GLY A 109 -12.85 4.09 2.41
C GLY A 109 -11.44 3.76 1.97
N LEU A 110 -11.08 4.27 0.80
CA LEU A 110 -9.75 4.22 0.24
C LEU A 110 -9.14 5.63 0.28
N PHE A 111 -7.95 5.73 0.85
CA PHE A 111 -7.17 6.96 0.84
C PHE A 111 -5.87 6.71 0.11
N VAL A 112 -5.51 7.61 -0.79
CA VAL A 112 -4.28 7.52 -1.58
C VAL A 112 -3.46 8.77 -1.30
N SER A 113 -2.21 8.59 -0.88
CA SER A 113 -1.30 9.70 -0.67
C SER A 113 -0.14 9.68 -1.66
N SER A 114 0.27 10.87 -2.08
CA SER A 114 1.49 11.09 -2.85
C SER A 114 2.22 12.32 -2.30
N ASN A 115 3.51 12.40 -2.53
CA ASN A 115 4.35 13.56 -2.20
C ASN A 115 5.34 13.80 -3.35
N GLY A 116 5.42 15.04 -3.81
CA GLY A 116 6.17 15.38 -5.02
C GLY A 116 5.38 15.03 -6.27
N LYS A 117 6.01 14.32 -7.22
CA LYS A 117 5.35 13.90 -8.47
C LYS A 117 4.51 12.64 -8.24
N PRO A 118 3.17 12.69 -8.45
CA PRO A 118 2.32 11.50 -8.35
C PRO A 118 2.71 10.42 -9.35
N SER A 119 2.40 9.16 -9.03
CA SER A 119 2.54 8.04 -9.96
C SER A 119 1.76 8.27 -11.25
N SER A 120 2.34 7.89 -12.39
CA SER A 120 1.64 7.85 -13.68
C SER A 120 0.50 6.81 -13.75
N LEU A 121 0.38 5.94 -12.73
CA LEU A 121 -0.73 4.99 -12.60
C LEU A 121 -1.94 5.56 -11.86
N LEU A 122 -1.82 6.76 -11.27
CA LEU A 122 -2.96 7.46 -10.69
C LEU A 122 -3.76 8.19 -11.79
N PRO A 123 -5.08 8.34 -11.62
CA PRO A 123 -5.86 9.20 -12.49
C PRO A 123 -5.42 10.66 -12.33
N ASP A 124 -5.61 11.46 -13.38
CA ASP A 124 -5.40 12.91 -13.29
C ASP A 124 -6.39 13.52 -12.29
N VAL A 125 -5.90 13.88 -11.11
CA VAL A 125 -6.71 14.45 -10.02
C VAL A 125 -7.17 15.90 -10.25
N ASN A 126 -6.79 16.48 -11.40
CA ASN A 126 -7.18 17.83 -11.85
C ASN A 126 -7.93 17.80 -13.20
N ALA A 127 -8.35 16.63 -13.68
CA ALA A 127 -9.13 16.49 -14.91
C ALA A 127 -10.63 16.74 -14.71
#